data_AF-A0A183GLK4-F1
#
_entry.id   AF-A0A183GLK4-F1
#
_cell.length_a   1.000
_cell.length_b   1.000
_cell.length_c   1.000
_cell.angle_alpha   90.00
_cell.angle_beta   90.00
_cell.angle_gamma   90.00
#
_symmetry.space_group_name_H-M   'P 1'
#
loop_
_entity.id
_entity.type
_entity.pdbx_description
1 polymer ?
#
loop_
_entity_poly.entity_id
_entity_poly.type
_entity_poly.pdbx_seq_one_letter_code
_entity_poly.pdbx_strand_id
1 'polypeptide(L)'
;LVDGSLQTPAFEGDVNLFGAESIAIHVAGCANCAETVQWIQWAEGSLLPNVLGYVLPSVSAAHLDKKVVDSYKAELLAQLTHLDEILLSKTFLVGERLSLADISVALDLLPAFQHVLDAGLRKKFGNVTRWFQTVVHQPVVKDVIHEVQLCDKVAQFNQAKFNELSAKHTTRHAKKKEHGKPAPKPKEPEADDGEDDGKSKDPFADMPKGTFVMDNFKRVYSNEDTATKAIPYFWDNFDSEANSIWYCEYKFPKELTLTFMSCNLISGMYQRLEKLKKNAFASMILFGTDNDSTISGVWMWRGQELAFTLSPDWQVDYESYTWTKLDPKDEKTKKLVNEYLMWEGDFDGKKFNQGKIFK
;
A
#
# COMPACT_ATOMS: atom_id res chain seq x y z
N LEU A 1 -5.35 -19.98 -8.08
CA LEU A 1 -4.56 -19.58 -6.88
C LEU A 1 -3.06 -19.58 -7.12
N VAL A 2 -2.59 -19.84 -8.34
CA VAL A 2 -1.16 -19.99 -8.67
C VAL A 2 -0.60 -18.69 -9.29
N ASP A 3 -1.20 -17.53 -8.99
CA ASP A 3 -0.69 -16.23 -9.38
C ASP A 3 -0.76 -15.29 -8.16
N GLY A 4 0.36 -14.68 -7.79
CA GLY A 4 0.51 -13.84 -6.60
C GLY A 4 -0.21 -12.48 -6.67
N SER A 5 -1.35 -12.43 -7.35
CA SER A 5 -2.22 -11.26 -7.55
C SER A 5 -3.29 -11.11 -6.46
N LEU A 6 -3.48 -12.13 -5.62
CA LEU A 6 -4.52 -12.12 -4.58
C LEU A 6 -4.00 -11.55 -3.27
N GLN A 7 -4.68 -10.51 -2.78
CA GLN A 7 -4.38 -9.85 -1.51
C GLN A 7 -4.38 -10.89 -0.37
N THR A 8 -3.37 -10.86 0.49
CA THR A 8 -3.41 -11.61 1.75
C THR A 8 -4.44 -11.00 2.69
N PRO A 9 -5.26 -11.80 3.38
CA PRO A 9 -5.18 -13.26 3.48
C PRO A 9 -5.77 -13.99 2.28
N ALA A 10 -5.21 -15.16 1.97
CA ALA A 10 -5.68 -16.12 0.97
C ALA A 10 -5.93 -17.48 1.62
N PHE A 11 -6.93 -18.21 1.15
CA PHE A 11 -7.30 -19.55 1.62
C PHE A 11 -7.29 -20.53 0.45
N GLU A 12 -6.56 -21.62 0.61
CA GLU A 12 -6.53 -22.74 -0.33
C GLU A 12 -7.03 -24.00 0.40
N GLY A 13 -8.09 -24.61 -0.12
CA GLY A 13 -8.71 -25.77 0.50
C GLY A 13 -9.70 -26.46 -0.42
N ASP A 14 -10.91 -26.70 0.07
CA ASP A 14 -12.05 -27.17 -0.72
C ASP A 14 -12.48 -26.14 -1.79
N VAL A 15 -12.25 -24.87 -1.49
CA VAL A 15 -12.38 -23.75 -2.40
C VAL A 15 -11.17 -22.84 -2.26
N ASN A 16 -11.09 -21.91 -3.21
CA ASN A 16 -9.96 -21.03 -3.41
C ASN A 16 -10.41 -19.58 -3.25
N LEU A 17 -10.10 -18.96 -2.10
CA LEU A 17 -10.65 -17.67 -1.70
C LEU A 17 -9.57 -16.66 -1.30
N PHE A 18 -9.92 -15.38 -1.41
CA PHE A 18 -9.10 -14.24 -1.03
C PHE A 18 -9.96 -13.19 -0.32
N GLY A 19 -9.32 -12.32 0.46
CA GLY A 19 -10.00 -11.35 1.32
C GLY A 19 -10.46 -11.98 2.63
N ALA A 20 -10.19 -11.30 3.75
CA ALA A 20 -10.37 -11.87 5.08
C ALA A 20 -11.82 -12.25 5.36
N GLU A 21 -12.76 -11.47 4.84
CA GLU A 21 -14.20 -11.57 5.05
C GLU A 21 -14.78 -12.75 4.30
N SER A 22 -14.40 -12.91 3.02
CA SER A 22 -14.85 -14.03 2.19
C SER A 22 -14.32 -15.35 2.73
N ILE A 23 -13.05 -15.36 3.18
CA ILE A 23 -12.45 -16.51 3.85
C ILE A 23 -13.18 -16.80 5.16
N ALA A 24 -13.43 -15.79 5.99
CA ALA A 24 -14.08 -15.97 7.27
C ALA A 24 -15.53 -16.47 7.13
N ILE A 25 -16.29 -15.96 6.16
CA ILE A 25 -17.65 -16.42 5.84
C ILE A 25 -17.63 -17.89 5.42
N HIS A 26 -16.67 -18.28 4.56
CA HIS A 26 -16.52 -19.65 4.09
C HIS A 26 -16.16 -20.60 5.24
N VAL A 27 -15.12 -20.28 6.00
CA VAL A 27 -14.64 -21.10 7.13
C VAL A 27 -15.71 -21.21 8.22
N ALA A 28 -16.53 -20.18 8.42
CA ALA A 28 -17.65 -20.21 9.36
C ALA A 28 -18.88 -20.99 8.85
N GLY A 29 -18.92 -21.41 7.58
CA GLY A 29 -20.06 -22.12 6.99
C GLY A 29 -21.33 -21.26 6.88
N CYS A 30 -21.18 -19.96 6.66
CA CYS A 30 -22.24 -18.96 6.79
C CYS A 30 -23.06 -18.82 5.49
N ALA A 31 -23.98 -19.75 5.20
CA ALA A 31 -24.67 -19.84 3.89
C ALA A 31 -25.86 -18.86 3.68
N ASN A 32 -26.35 -18.17 4.72
CA ASN A 32 -27.51 -17.25 4.65
C ASN A 32 -27.44 -16.14 5.72
N CYS A 33 -26.36 -15.36 5.72
CA CYS A 33 -26.09 -14.41 6.78
C CYS A 33 -26.11 -12.95 6.33
N ALA A 34 -27.24 -12.52 5.77
CA ALA A 34 -27.43 -11.15 5.28
C ALA A 34 -27.13 -10.09 6.35
N GLU A 35 -27.60 -10.28 7.59
CA GLU A 35 -27.27 -9.35 8.71
C GLU A 35 -25.77 -9.34 9.02
N THR A 36 -25.10 -10.48 8.96
CA THR A 36 -23.65 -10.56 9.14
C THR A 36 -22.91 -9.83 8.03
N VAL A 37 -23.30 -10.04 6.77
CA VAL A 37 -22.73 -9.37 5.61
C VAL A 37 -22.94 -7.85 5.70
N GLN A 38 -24.12 -7.40 6.15
CA GLN A 38 -24.39 -5.98 6.38
C GLN A 38 -23.37 -5.35 7.36
N TRP A 39 -23.12 -6.01 8.49
CA TRP A 39 -22.17 -5.52 9.48
C TRP A 39 -20.74 -5.49 8.94
N ILE A 40 -20.32 -6.54 8.24
CA ILE A 40 -18.99 -6.61 7.62
C ILE A 40 -18.81 -5.49 6.58
N GLN A 41 -19.79 -5.30 5.70
CA GLN A 41 -19.73 -4.25 4.68
C GLN A 41 -19.67 -2.84 5.27
N TRP A 42 -20.44 -2.59 6.32
CA TRP A 42 -20.38 -1.32 7.03
C TRP A 42 -19.02 -1.13 7.74
N ALA A 43 -18.48 -2.18 8.35
CA ALA A 43 -17.22 -2.13 9.06
C ALA A 43 -16.07 -1.75 8.11
N GLU A 44 -15.94 -2.49 7.00
CA GLU A 44 -14.89 -2.27 6.00
C GLU A 44 -15.09 -0.97 5.20
N GLY A 45 -16.33 -0.72 4.76
CA GLY A 45 -16.63 0.38 3.84
C GLY A 45 -16.75 1.74 4.53
N SER A 46 -16.98 1.78 5.85
CA SER A 46 -17.27 3.04 6.54
C SER A 46 -16.61 3.18 7.91
N LEU A 47 -16.53 2.12 8.72
CA LEU A 47 -15.96 2.23 10.07
C LEU A 47 -14.42 2.26 10.05
N LEU A 48 -13.81 1.26 9.42
CA LEU A 48 -12.37 1.05 9.41
C LEU A 48 -11.60 2.24 8.81
N PRO A 49 -12.04 2.89 7.71
CA PRO A 49 -11.38 4.10 7.21
C PRO A 49 -11.32 5.23 8.25
N ASN A 50 -12.39 5.45 9.02
CA ASN A 50 -12.43 6.46 10.07
C ASN A 50 -11.57 6.07 11.29
N VAL A 51 -11.55 4.78 11.65
CA VAL A 51 -10.65 4.26 12.68
C VAL A 51 -9.20 4.52 12.30
N LEU A 52 -8.76 4.08 11.12
CA LEU A 52 -7.38 4.23 10.68
C LEU A 52 -7.02 5.69 10.42
N GLY A 53 -7.94 6.49 9.86
CA GLY A 53 -7.76 7.91 9.63
C GLY A 53 -7.50 8.71 10.91
N TYR A 54 -8.04 8.27 12.05
CA TYR A 54 -7.74 8.88 13.35
C TYR A 54 -6.54 8.24 14.07
N VAL A 55 -6.40 6.91 14.00
CA VAL A 55 -5.36 6.16 14.72
C VAL A 55 -3.97 6.36 14.10
N LEU A 56 -3.82 6.23 12.78
CA LEU A 56 -2.49 6.28 12.15
C LEU A 56 -1.74 7.60 12.42
N PRO A 57 -2.40 8.78 12.39
CA PRO A 57 -1.77 10.02 12.83
C PRO A 57 -1.44 10.06 14.33
N SER A 58 -2.31 9.52 15.20
CA SER A 58 -2.08 9.55 16.65
C SER A 58 -0.84 8.73 17.05
N VAL A 59 -0.59 7.62 16.36
CA VAL A 59 0.61 6.78 16.57
C VAL A 59 1.82 7.22 15.75
N SER A 60 1.70 8.32 15.00
CA SER A 60 2.75 8.86 14.11
C SER A 60 3.13 7.92 12.96
N ALA A 61 2.20 7.11 12.47
CA ALA A 61 2.38 6.24 11.29
C ALA A 61 1.93 6.89 9.98
N ALA A 62 1.09 7.94 10.07
CA ALA A 62 0.69 8.77 8.93
C ALA A 62 0.79 10.25 9.32
N HIS A 63 1.06 11.12 8.34
CA HIS A 63 1.00 12.57 8.51
C HIS A 63 -0.16 13.11 7.68
N LEU A 64 -1.21 13.58 8.35
CA LEU A 64 -2.43 14.11 7.75
C LEU A 64 -2.73 15.51 8.26
N ASP A 65 -3.41 16.29 7.44
CA ASP A 65 -3.86 17.63 7.79
C ASP A 65 -4.81 17.61 8.99
N LYS A 66 -4.66 18.56 9.92
CA LYS A 66 -5.41 18.53 11.19
C LYS A 66 -6.93 18.49 10.97
N LYS A 67 -7.43 19.25 10.00
CA LYS A 67 -8.86 19.28 9.65
C LYS A 67 -9.35 17.90 9.20
N VAL A 68 -8.54 17.16 8.45
CA VAL A 68 -8.86 15.82 7.97
C VAL A 68 -8.92 14.83 9.13
N VAL A 69 -7.94 14.90 10.04
CA VAL A 69 -7.93 14.07 11.27
C VAL A 69 -9.14 14.38 12.16
N ASP A 70 -9.48 15.66 12.32
CA ASP A 70 -10.64 16.10 13.08
C ASP A 70 -11.96 15.60 12.47
N SER A 71 -12.05 15.55 11.13
CA SER A 71 -13.20 14.95 10.41
C SER A 71 -13.30 13.44 10.64
N TYR A 72 -12.21 12.68 10.50
CA TYR A 72 -12.22 11.24 10.79
C TYR A 72 -12.62 10.93 12.23
N LYS A 73 -12.09 11.73 13.18
CA LYS A 73 -12.48 11.64 14.57
C LYS A 73 -13.97 11.91 14.75
N ALA A 74 -14.50 12.99 14.17
CA ALA A 74 -15.91 13.34 14.30
C ALA A 74 -16.83 12.23 13.76
N GLU A 75 -16.50 11.69 12.58
CA GLU A 75 -17.28 10.63 11.95
C GLU A 75 -17.21 9.31 12.76
N LEU A 76 -16.02 8.91 13.22
CA LEU A 76 -15.88 7.74 14.10
C LEU A 76 -16.76 7.89 15.36
N LEU A 77 -16.73 9.05 16.02
CA LEU A 77 -17.54 9.28 17.21
C LEU A 77 -19.05 9.29 16.92
N ALA A 78 -19.47 9.73 15.74
CA ALA A 78 -20.86 9.66 15.29
C ALA A 78 -21.29 8.20 15.06
N GLN A 79 -20.48 7.43 14.33
CA GLN A 79 -20.70 5.99 14.10
C GLN A 79 -20.76 5.20 15.41
N LEU A 80 -19.86 5.48 16.36
CA LEU A 80 -19.88 4.86 17.68
C LEU A 80 -21.11 5.25 18.51
N THR A 81 -21.67 6.45 18.30
CA THR A 81 -22.92 6.84 18.97
C THR A 81 -24.07 5.94 18.51
N HIS A 82 -24.22 5.73 17.21
CA HIS A 82 -25.27 4.86 16.68
C HIS A 82 -25.06 3.39 17.05
N LEU A 83 -23.81 2.92 17.01
CA LEU A 83 -23.49 1.56 17.46
C LEU A 83 -23.81 1.36 18.95
N ASP A 84 -23.55 2.36 19.80
CA ASP A 84 -23.88 2.32 21.23
C ASP A 84 -25.39 2.22 21.47
N GLU A 85 -26.19 2.96 20.70
CA GLU A 85 -27.65 2.90 20.74
C GLU A 85 -28.18 1.52 20.33
N ILE A 86 -27.61 0.92 19.27
CA ILE A 86 -27.99 -0.43 18.81
C ILE A 86 -27.65 -1.49 19.86
N LEU A 87 -26.48 -1.37 20.50
CA LEU A 87 -25.99 -2.32 21.50
C LEU A 87 -26.64 -2.16 22.88
N LEU A 88 -27.46 -1.12 23.08
CA LEU A 88 -28.21 -0.93 24.33
C LEU A 88 -29.11 -2.14 24.65
N SER A 89 -29.79 -2.68 23.64
CA SER A 89 -30.75 -3.80 23.78
C SER A 89 -30.22 -5.13 23.26
N LYS A 90 -28.97 -5.19 22.80
CA LYS A 90 -28.37 -6.38 22.20
C LYS A 90 -27.11 -6.82 22.94
N THR A 91 -26.93 -8.13 23.11
CA THR A 91 -25.66 -8.68 23.61
C THR A 91 -24.61 -8.75 22.50
N PHE A 92 -25.04 -9.19 21.31
CA PHE A 92 -24.22 -9.36 20.10
C PHE A 92 -24.93 -8.72 18.90
N LEU A 93 -24.20 -8.46 17.82
CA LEU A 93 -24.70 -7.71 16.67
C LEU A 93 -25.81 -8.45 15.90
N VAL A 94 -25.66 -9.77 15.78
CA VAL A 94 -26.58 -10.67 15.07
C VAL A 94 -27.07 -11.75 16.02
N GLY A 95 -28.36 -11.72 16.36
CA GLY A 95 -28.95 -12.60 17.36
C GLY A 95 -28.36 -12.39 18.77
N GLU A 96 -28.43 -13.43 19.61
CA GLU A 96 -27.99 -13.39 21.02
C GLU A 96 -26.76 -14.28 21.28
N ARG A 97 -25.96 -14.56 20.25
CA ARG A 97 -24.72 -15.34 20.36
C ARG A 97 -23.62 -14.68 19.53
N LEU A 98 -22.37 -14.90 19.95
CA LEU A 98 -21.20 -14.44 19.20
C LEU A 98 -21.29 -14.91 17.76
N SER A 99 -21.15 -13.97 16.83
CA SER A 99 -21.18 -14.22 15.40
C SER A 99 -19.95 -13.65 14.71
N LEU A 100 -19.78 -13.95 13.41
CA LEU A 100 -18.72 -13.36 12.60
C LEU A 100 -18.84 -11.83 12.52
N ALA A 101 -20.06 -11.28 12.60
CA ALA A 101 -20.27 -9.84 12.62
C ALA A 101 -19.59 -9.20 13.83
N ASP A 102 -19.71 -9.84 14.99
CA ASP A 102 -19.09 -9.36 16.22
C ASP A 102 -17.57 -9.36 16.12
N ILE A 103 -17.01 -10.45 15.60
CA ILE A 103 -15.56 -10.61 15.44
C ILE A 103 -15.02 -9.56 14.47
N SER A 104 -15.62 -9.42 13.28
CA SER A 104 -15.17 -8.46 12.26
C SER A 104 -15.22 -7.01 12.79
N VAL A 105 -16.38 -6.56 13.27
CA VAL A 105 -16.53 -5.18 13.76
C VAL A 105 -15.62 -4.91 14.97
N ALA A 106 -15.43 -5.89 15.86
CA ALA A 106 -14.55 -5.71 17.01
C ALA A 106 -13.08 -5.63 16.60
N LEU A 107 -12.64 -6.43 15.62
CA LEU A 107 -11.27 -6.36 15.12
C LEU A 107 -10.99 -5.04 14.38
N ASP A 108 -11.96 -4.49 13.66
CA ASP A 108 -11.81 -3.18 13.01
C ASP A 108 -11.76 -2.03 14.01
N LEU A 109 -12.44 -2.17 15.16
CA LEU A 109 -12.39 -1.22 16.27
C LEU A 109 -11.18 -1.40 17.18
N LEU A 110 -10.47 -2.53 17.10
CA LEU A 110 -9.34 -2.84 17.99
C LEU A 110 -8.28 -1.72 18.01
N PRO A 111 -7.82 -1.15 16.87
CA PRO A 111 -6.87 -0.05 16.89
C PRO A 111 -7.43 1.20 17.58
N ALA A 112 -8.74 1.45 17.45
CA ALA A 112 -9.39 2.58 18.10
C ALA A 112 -9.34 2.43 19.63
N PHE A 113 -9.72 1.26 20.14
CA PHE A 113 -9.65 0.93 21.56
C PHE A 113 -8.24 0.94 22.13
N GLN A 114 -7.23 0.59 21.34
CA GLN A 114 -5.83 0.58 21.77
C GLN A 114 -5.17 1.97 21.77
N HIS A 115 -5.62 2.91 20.93
CA HIS A 115 -4.84 4.13 20.67
C HIS A 115 -5.59 5.46 20.80
N VAL A 116 -6.90 5.51 20.59
CA VAL A 116 -7.63 6.79 20.50
C VAL A 116 -8.92 6.87 21.33
N LEU A 117 -9.47 5.73 21.77
CA LEU A 117 -10.60 5.70 22.70
C LEU A 117 -10.11 5.65 24.15
N ASP A 118 -9.76 6.82 24.68
CA ASP A 118 -9.39 6.96 26.09
C ASP A 118 -10.52 6.58 27.05
N ALA A 119 -10.23 6.57 28.35
CA ALA A 119 -11.22 6.21 29.37
C ALA A 119 -12.48 7.10 29.35
N GLY A 120 -12.35 8.38 28.96
CA GLY A 120 -13.47 9.31 28.87
C GLY A 120 -14.41 8.96 27.72
N LEU A 121 -13.85 8.70 26.54
CA LEU A 121 -14.61 8.25 25.37
C LEU A 121 -15.22 6.86 25.59
N ARG A 122 -14.48 5.92 26.17
CA ARG A 122 -15.02 4.59 26.51
C ARG A 122 -16.18 4.66 27.49
N LYS A 123 -16.14 5.57 28.46
CA LYS A 123 -17.27 5.83 29.35
C LYS A 123 -18.48 6.40 28.63
N LYS A 124 -18.26 7.24 27.59
CA LYS A 124 -19.35 7.79 26.77
C LYS A 124 -20.04 6.70 25.93
N PHE A 125 -19.27 5.76 25.39
CA PHE A 125 -19.79 4.62 24.60
C PHE A 125 -19.79 3.34 25.44
N GLY A 126 -20.59 3.34 26.50
CA GLY A 126 -20.60 2.27 27.50
C GLY A 126 -21.05 0.92 26.93
N ASN A 127 -22.04 0.90 26.04
CA ASN A 127 -22.57 -0.32 25.44
C ASN A 127 -21.59 -0.90 24.41
N VAL A 128 -20.96 -0.03 23.59
CA VAL A 128 -19.88 -0.45 22.68
C VAL A 128 -18.71 -1.01 23.48
N THR A 129 -18.28 -0.31 24.55
CA THR A 129 -17.16 -0.77 25.37
C THR A 129 -17.45 -2.11 26.02
N ARG A 130 -18.65 -2.31 26.57
CA ARG A 130 -19.11 -3.59 27.15
C ARG A 130 -19.08 -4.69 26.09
N TRP A 131 -19.67 -4.45 24.92
CA TRP A 131 -19.73 -5.42 23.83
C TRP A 131 -18.32 -5.77 23.32
N PHE A 132 -17.47 -4.77 23.04
CA PHE A 132 -16.10 -4.98 22.59
C PHE A 132 -15.32 -5.85 23.58
N GLN A 133 -15.38 -5.51 24.88
CA GLN A 133 -14.76 -6.33 25.92
C GLN A 133 -15.33 -7.76 25.93
N THR A 134 -16.63 -7.92 25.78
CA THR A 134 -17.27 -9.25 25.73
C THR A 134 -16.75 -10.09 24.56
N VAL A 135 -16.46 -9.47 23.40
CA VAL A 135 -15.93 -10.16 22.21
C VAL A 135 -14.45 -10.51 22.38
N VAL A 136 -13.59 -9.55 22.73
CA VAL A 136 -12.13 -9.76 22.79
C VAL A 136 -11.69 -10.68 23.94
N HIS A 137 -12.53 -10.85 24.96
CA HIS A 137 -12.26 -11.78 26.06
C HIS A 137 -12.81 -13.19 25.81
N GLN A 138 -13.46 -13.45 24.67
CA GLN A 138 -13.78 -14.83 24.29
C GLN A 138 -12.47 -15.62 24.13
N PRO A 139 -12.34 -16.83 24.70
CA PRO A 139 -11.08 -17.57 24.68
C PRO A 139 -10.47 -17.69 23.28
N VAL A 140 -11.28 -18.05 22.29
CA VAL A 140 -10.85 -18.20 20.89
C VAL A 140 -10.35 -16.90 20.25
N VAL A 141 -10.87 -15.75 20.67
CA VAL A 141 -10.42 -14.43 20.18
C VAL A 141 -9.14 -14.04 20.89
N LYS A 142 -9.13 -14.17 22.22
CA LYS A 142 -7.98 -13.85 23.08
C LYS A 142 -6.74 -14.68 22.72
N ASP A 143 -6.90 -15.94 22.34
CA ASP A 143 -5.78 -16.79 21.91
C ASP A 143 -5.09 -16.25 20.63
N VAL A 144 -5.81 -15.50 19.79
CA VAL A 144 -5.29 -14.93 18.54
C VAL A 144 -4.73 -13.53 18.75
N ILE A 145 -5.52 -12.63 19.37
CA ILE A 145 -5.15 -11.21 19.51
C ILE A 145 -4.39 -10.90 20.80
N HIS A 146 -4.26 -11.89 21.69
CA HIS A 146 -3.64 -11.79 23.01
C HIS A 146 -4.37 -10.78 23.92
N GLU A 147 -3.74 -10.41 25.03
CA GLU A 147 -4.29 -9.42 25.96
C GLU A 147 -4.34 -8.03 25.29
N VAL A 148 -5.52 -7.41 25.28
CA VAL A 148 -5.73 -6.10 24.67
C VAL A 148 -5.50 -5.00 25.71
N GLN A 149 -4.44 -4.21 25.54
CA GLN A 149 -4.25 -2.98 26.32
C GLN A 149 -5.10 -1.85 25.75
N LEU A 150 -6.00 -1.30 26.58
CA LEU A 150 -6.88 -0.20 26.19
C LEU A 150 -6.17 1.15 26.33
N CYS A 151 -6.53 2.10 25.48
CA CYS A 151 -5.98 3.44 25.48
C CYS A 151 -6.28 4.16 26.81
N ASP A 152 -5.22 4.56 27.50
CA ASP A 152 -5.32 5.44 28.67
C ASP A 152 -5.39 6.91 28.26
N LYS A 153 -4.52 7.31 27.32
CA LYS A 153 -4.42 8.66 26.79
C LYS A 153 -4.05 8.64 25.33
N VAL A 154 -4.77 9.40 24.52
CA VAL A 154 -4.50 9.54 23.09
C VAL A 154 -3.11 10.15 22.87
N ALA A 155 -2.25 9.43 22.17
CA ALA A 155 -0.94 9.94 21.78
C ALA A 155 -1.09 11.09 20.78
N GLN A 156 -0.13 12.02 20.81
CA GLN A 156 -0.07 13.11 19.85
C GLN A 156 0.94 12.76 18.75
N PHE A 157 0.65 13.20 17.53
CA PHE A 157 1.55 13.06 16.41
C PHE A 157 2.93 13.62 16.76
N ASN A 158 3.96 12.83 16.46
CA ASN A 158 5.35 13.18 16.69
C ASN A 158 6.15 13.02 15.40
N GLN A 159 6.67 14.14 14.89
CA GLN A 159 7.41 14.18 13.63
C GLN A 159 8.67 13.28 13.65
N ALA A 160 9.40 13.23 14.77
CA ALA A 160 10.62 12.42 14.87
C ALA A 160 10.29 10.92 14.81
N LYS A 161 9.23 10.49 15.51
CA LYS A 161 8.73 9.11 15.47
C LYS A 161 8.18 8.74 14.09
N PHE A 162 7.50 9.66 13.41
CA PHE A 162 7.06 9.45 12.03
C PHE A 162 8.25 9.25 11.08
N ASN A 163 9.28 10.09 11.19
CA ASN A 163 10.50 9.95 10.39
C ASN A 163 11.20 8.61 10.70
N GLU A 164 11.28 8.20 11.97
CA GLU A 164 11.86 6.92 12.40
C GLU A 164 11.07 5.72 11.85
N LEU A 165 9.74 5.71 11.97
CA LEU A 165 8.89 4.64 11.47
C LEU A 165 8.95 4.55 9.94
N SER A 166 8.99 5.68 9.27
CA SER A 166 9.16 5.76 7.81
C SER A 166 10.52 5.19 7.37
N ALA A 167 11.60 5.48 8.12
CA ALA A 167 12.94 4.93 7.89
C ALA A 167 13.06 3.43 8.26
N LYS A 168 12.33 2.98 9.29
CA LYS A 168 12.25 1.57 9.69
C LYS A 168 11.46 0.73 8.69
N HIS A 169 10.43 1.29 8.07
CA HIS A 169 9.71 0.61 6.99
C HIS A 169 10.63 0.40 5.78
N THR A 170 11.44 1.38 5.39
CA THR A 170 12.44 1.23 4.33
C THR A 170 13.56 0.23 4.68
N THR A 171 13.97 0.11 5.95
CA THR A 171 15.06 -0.81 6.37
C THR A 171 14.61 -2.22 6.74
N ARG A 172 13.39 -2.43 7.27
CA ARG A 172 12.85 -3.77 7.60
C ARG A 172 12.51 -4.58 6.35
N HIS A 173 12.16 -3.93 5.25
CA HIS A 173 12.02 -4.56 3.93
C HIS A 173 13.36 -4.99 3.31
N ALA A 174 14.49 -4.45 3.78
CA ALA A 174 15.82 -4.97 3.43
C ALA A 174 16.21 -6.23 4.23
N LYS A 175 15.74 -6.38 5.48
CA LYS A 175 16.08 -7.51 6.37
C LYS A 175 15.06 -8.67 6.39
N LYS A 176 13.80 -8.48 5.98
CA LYS A 176 12.81 -9.57 5.90
C LYS A 176 13.03 -10.55 4.72
N LYS A 177 14.06 -10.33 3.87
CA LYS A 177 14.51 -11.28 2.85
C LYS A 177 15.33 -12.47 3.40
N GLU A 178 15.64 -12.55 4.69
CA GLU A 178 16.60 -13.55 5.21
C GLU A 178 16.07 -14.63 6.18
N HIS A 179 14.86 -14.56 6.72
CA HIS A 179 14.36 -15.58 7.67
C HIS A 179 12.94 -16.06 7.33
N GLY A 180 12.91 -17.14 6.55
CA GLY A 180 11.71 -17.87 6.17
C GLY A 180 12.02 -19.16 5.41
N LYS A 181 13.08 -19.89 5.80
CA LYS A 181 13.28 -21.30 5.42
C LYS A 181 13.04 -22.17 6.66
N PRO A 182 12.15 -23.17 6.64
CA PRO A 182 12.16 -24.24 7.62
C PRO A 182 13.34 -25.20 7.34
N ALA A 183 14.05 -25.60 8.40
CA ALA A 183 15.11 -26.62 8.42
C ALA A 183 14.54 -27.98 8.97
N PRO A 184 15.32 -29.08 9.11
CA PRO A 184 16.14 -29.81 8.14
C PRO A 184 15.89 -31.35 8.17
N LYS A 185 16.31 -32.09 7.12
CA LYS A 185 16.73 -33.52 7.21
C LYS A 185 18.04 -33.73 6.41
N PRO A 186 18.89 -34.69 6.78
CA PRO A 186 20.35 -34.49 6.88
C PRO A 186 21.22 -35.12 5.78
N LYS A 187 22.31 -34.39 5.44
CA LYS A 187 23.71 -34.73 5.08
C LYS A 187 24.00 -35.91 4.13
N GLU A 188 24.74 -35.75 3.04
CA GLU A 188 26.21 -35.52 2.92
C GLU A 188 26.58 -35.21 1.44
N PRO A 189 27.81 -34.77 1.09
CA PRO A 189 28.69 -33.73 1.64
C PRO A 189 28.99 -32.61 0.58
N GLU A 190 29.50 -31.47 1.05
CA GLU A 190 30.00 -30.39 0.20
C GLU A 190 31.20 -30.83 -0.65
N ALA A 191 31.13 -30.60 -1.96
CA ALA A 191 32.31 -30.28 -2.77
C ALA A 191 31.92 -29.49 -4.02
N ASP A 192 32.40 -28.25 -4.02
CA ASP A 192 32.84 -27.43 -5.14
C ASP A 192 31.81 -26.81 -6.10
N ASP A 193 31.98 -25.49 -6.24
CA ASP A 193 31.17 -24.56 -7.01
C ASP A 193 31.27 -24.85 -8.52
N GLY A 194 30.12 -24.98 -9.20
CA GLY A 194 30.07 -24.95 -10.65
C GLY A 194 28.77 -25.49 -11.25
N GLU A 195 27.86 -24.56 -11.60
CA GLU A 195 26.73 -24.71 -12.55
C GLU A 195 25.60 -25.67 -12.09
N ASP A 196 24.30 -25.47 -12.35
CA ASP A 196 23.48 -24.61 -13.19
C ASP A 196 22.07 -24.71 -12.59
N ASP A 197 21.39 -23.58 -12.36
CA ASP A 197 19.93 -23.59 -12.13
C ASP A 197 19.32 -22.43 -12.92
N GLY A 198 18.88 -22.74 -14.14
CA GLY A 198 17.90 -22.00 -14.92
C GLY A 198 18.20 -20.53 -15.22
N LYS A 199 19.05 -20.27 -16.22
CA LYS A 199 19.19 -18.95 -16.88
C LYS A 199 17.83 -18.34 -17.26
N SER A 200 17.30 -17.45 -16.42
CA SER A 200 16.60 -16.28 -16.97
C SER A 200 17.68 -15.32 -17.47
N LYS A 201 17.84 -15.21 -18.80
CA LYS A 201 18.72 -14.20 -19.38
C LYS A 201 18.23 -12.83 -18.94
N ASP A 202 19.12 -11.96 -18.45
CA ASP A 202 18.81 -10.55 -18.24
C ASP A 202 18.29 -9.98 -19.57
N PRO A 203 17.01 -9.53 -19.67
CA PRO A 203 16.44 -9.09 -20.93
C PRO A 203 17.14 -7.86 -21.53
N PHE A 204 17.99 -7.18 -20.75
CA PHE A 204 18.82 -6.06 -21.19
C PHE A 204 20.26 -6.45 -21.54
N ALA A 205 20.63 -7.74 -21.45
CA ALA A 205 22.00 -8.22 -21.68
C ALA A 205 22.49 -7.94 -23.11
N ASP A 206 21.63 -8.14 -24.10
CA ASP A 206 21.97 -8.02 -25.52
C ASP A 206 21.86 -6.57 -26.05
N MET A 207 21.43 -5.62 -25.21
CA MET A 207 21.30 -4.22 -25.60
C MET A 207 22.64 -3.48 -25.54
N PRO A 208 22.84 -2.36 -26.27
CA PRO A 208 24.04 -1.54 -26.14
C PRO A 208 24.26 -1.10 -24.69
N LYS A 209 25.48 -1.24 -24.16
CA LYS A 209 25.85 -0.63 -22.88
C LYS A 209 26.03 0.86 -23.13
N GLY A 210 25.01 1.66 -22.80
CA GLY A 210 25.07 3.12 -22.92
C GLY A 210 26.04 3.76 -21.94
N THR A 211 26.30 5.05 -22.14
CA THR A 211 27.15 5.85 -21.23
C THR A 211 26.42 6.28 -19.96
N PHE A 212 25.09 6.30 -19.99
CA PHE A 212 24.26 6.66 -18.84
C PHE A 212 24.24 5.56 -17.77
N VAL A 213 24.78 5.86 -16.59
CA VAL A 213 24.78 4.94 -15.43
C VAL A 213 23.58 5.24 -14.54
N MET A 214 22.53 4.43 -14.67
CA MET A 214 21.25 4.58 -13.94
C MET A 214 21.43 4.70 -12.41
N ASP A 215 22.31 3.89 -11.82
CA ASP A 215 22.57 3.91 -10.37
C ASP A 215 23.19 5.21 -9.88
N ASN A 216 24.03 5.86 -10.71
CA ASN A 216 24.60 7.16 -10.38
C ASN A 216 23.53 8.24 -10.40
N PHE A 217 22.69 8.26 -11.43
CA PHE A 217 21.55 9.19 -11.49
C PHE A 217 20.62 9.01 -10.28
N LYS A 218 20.25 7.77 -9.95
CA LYS A 218 19.43 7.48 -8.75
C LYS A 218 20.04 8.01 -7.46
N ARG A 219 21.36 7.88 -7.31
CA ARG A 219 22.09 8.40 -6.15
C ARG A 219 22.03 9.92 -6.09
N VAL A 220 22.33 10.60 -7.21
CA VAL A 220 22.27 12.07 -7.30
C VAL A 220 20.85 12.56 -7.02
N TYR A 221 19.84 11.97 -7.66
CA TYR A 221 18.43 12.31 -7.45
C TYR A 221 17.95 12.09 -6.01
N SER A 222 18.50 11.12 -5.29
CA SER A 222 18.09 10.84 -3.90
C SER A 222 18.78 11.71 -2.86
N ASN A 223 19.99 12.17 -3.14
CA ASN A 223 20.88 12.76 -2.15
C ASN A 223 21.13 14.26 -2.37
N GLU A 224 20.84 14.76 -3.58
CA GLU A 224 21.15 16.12 -3.98
C GLU A 224 19.88 16.87 -4.39
N ASP A 225 20.00 18.19 -4.53
CA ASP A 225 18.88 19.05 -4.91
C ASP A 225 18.39 18.73 -6.35
N THR A 226 17.10 18.45 -6.48
CA THR A 226 16.52 17.99 -7.74
C THR A 226 16.64 19.02 -8.85
N ALA A 227 16.30 20.28 -8.55
CA ALA A 227 16.21 21.34 -9.56
C ALA A 227 17.59 21.79 -10.04
N THR A 228 18.54 21.97 -9.12
CA THR A 228 19.86 22.54 -9.43
C THR A 228 20.93 21.50 -9.74
N LYS A 229 20.71 20.22 -9.39
CA LYS A 229 21.72 19.17 -9.59
C LYS A 229 21.21 17.92 -10.27
N ALA A 230 20.13 17.30 -9.79
CA ALA A 230 19.70 16.02 -10.35
C ALA A 230 19.16 16.14 -11.78
N ILE A 231 18.37 17.17 -12.07
CA ILE A 231 17.85 17.44 -13.42
C ILE A 231 18.99 17.79 -14.40
N PRO A 232 19.90 18.74 -14.10
CA PRO A 232 21.07 18.98 -14.95
C PRO A 232 21.89 17.71 -15.16
N TYR A 233 22.18 16.95 -14.10
CA TYR A 233 22.91 15.69 -14.19
C TYR A 233 22.21 14.69 -15.11
N PHE A 234 20.87 14.58 -15.02
CA PHE A 234 20.11 13.72 -15.92
C PHE A 234 20.35 14.10 -17.38
N TRP A 235 20.10 15.36 -17.76
CA TRP A 235 20.21 15.78 -19.16
C TRP A 235 21.63 15.78 -19.70
N ASP A 236 22.64 16.06 -18.87
CA ASP A 236 24.05 16.04 -19.27
C ASP A 236 24.57 14.62 -19.52
N ASN A 237 24.00 13.63 -18.84
CA ASN A 237 24.47 12.23 -18.89
C ASN A 237 23.51 11.30 -19.64
N PHE A 238 22.28 11.73 -19.94
CA PHE A 238 21.27 10.87 -20.55
C PHE A 238 21.67 10.46 -21.97
N ASP A 239 21.85 9.16 -22.15
CA ASP A 239 22.18 8.56 -23.43
C ASP A 239 20.90 8.14 -24.15
N SER A 240 20.43 9.00 -25.06
CA SER A 240 19.21 8.78 -25.85
C SER A 240 19.31 7.64 -26.87
N GLU A 241 20.52 7.17 -27.21
CA GLU A 241 20.70 6.06 -28.14
C GLU A 241 20.52 4.72 -27.39
N ALA A 242 21.03 4.63 -26.17
CA ALA A 242 20.94 3.43 -25.35
C ALA A 242 19.74 3.38 -24.40
N ASN A 243 19.09 4.51 -24.10
CA ASN A 243 17.96 4.61 -23.18
C ASN A 243 16.78 5.34 -23.82
N SER A 244 15.59 5.09 -23.31
CA SER A 244 14.37 5.77 -23.74
C SER A 244 13.58 6.33 -22.56
N ILE A 245 12.76 7.35 -22.85
CA ILE A 245 11.85 7.99 -21.91
C ILE A 245 10.43 7.66 -22.34
N TRP A 246 9.58 7.31 -21.39
CA TRP A 246 8.18 6.93 -21.63
C TRP A 246 7.27 7.67 -20.68
N TYR A 247 6.20 8.25 -21.23
CA TYR A 247 5.08 8.74 -20.45
C TYR A 247 4.04 7.64 -20.31
N CYS A 248 3.46 7.53 -19.12
CA CYS A 248 2.31 6.67 -18.89
C CYS A 248 1.17 7.40 -18.20
N GLU A 249 -0.06 7.01 -18.53
CA GLU A 249 -1.28 7.51 -17.89
C GLU A 249 -2.25 6.36 -17.65
N TYR A 250 -2.88 6.33 -16.47
CA TYR A 250 -3.79 5.27 -16.09
C TYR A 250 -5.09 5.34 -16.89
N LYS A 251 -5.50 4.21 -17.46
CA LYS A 251 -6.65 4.13 -18.37
C LYS A 251 -8.00 4.22 -17.66
N PHE A 252 -8.05 3.89 -16.37
CA PHE A 252 -9.31 3.71 -15.63
C PHE A 252 -9.43 4.67 -14.43
N PRO A 253 -9.30 6.00 -14.59
CA PRO A 253 -9.32 6.93 -13.46
C PRO A 253 -10.61 6.87 -12.64
N LYS A 254 -11.73 6.44 -13.23
CA LYS A 254 -13.02 6.24 -12.54
C LYS A 254 -12.99 5.13 -11.48
N GLU A 255 -12.02 4.21 -11.55
CA GLU A 255 -11.83 3.15 -10.56
C GLU A 255 -11.00 3.63 -9.36
N LEU A 256 -10.41 4.82 -9.44
CA LEU A 256 -9.59 5.39 -8.39
C LEU A 256 -10.47 6.15 -7.38
N THR A 257 -10.89 5.44 -6.34
CA THR A 257 -11.81 5.96 -5.31
C THR A 257 -11.10 6.73 -4.21
N LEU A 258 -10.17 6.12 -3.49
CA LEU A 258 -9.46 6.76 -2.38
C LEU A 258 -8.01 6.98 -2.75
N THR A 259 -7.51 8.19 -2.53
CA THR A 259 -6.14 8.58 -2.92
C THR A 259 -5.06 7.69 -2.31
N PHE A 260 -5.26 7.21 -1.07
CA PHE A 260 -4.33 6.24 -0.47
C PHE A 260 -4.36 4.87 -1.17
N MET A 261 -5.52 4.42 -1.66
CA MET A 261 -5.62 3.17 -2.42
C MET A 261 -4.94 3.32 -3.79
N SER A 262 -5.15 4.45 -4.46
CA SER A 262 -4.48 4.80 -5.71
C SER A 262 -2.95 4.85 -5.54
N CYS A 263 -2.48 5.37 -4.41
CA CYS A 263 -1.06 5.40 -4.05
C CYS A 263 -0.50 3.98 -3.75
N ASN A 264 -1.30 3.13 -3.11
CA ASN A 264 -0.96 1.73 -2.89
C ASN A 264 -0.90 0.95 -4.20
N LEU A 265 -1.73 1.27 -5.20
CA LEU A 265 -1.71 0.68 -6.54
C LEU A 265 -0.36 0.93 -7.22
N ILE A 266 0.14 2.17 -7.22
CA ILE A 266 1.47 2.53 -7.74
C ILE A 266 2.56 1.73 -7.01
N SER A 267 2.47 1.69 -5.68
CA SER A 267 3.46 1.00 -4.84
C SER A 267 3.46 -0.53 -5.08
N GLY A 268 2.29 -1.12 -5.32
CA GLY A 268 2.15 -2.54 -5.68
C GLY A 268 2.79 -2.87 -7.01
N MET A 269 2.59 -2.01 -8.03
CA MET A 269 3.24 -2.17 -9.33
C MET A 269 4.76 -2.16 -9.20
N TYR A 270 5.32 -1.23 -8.41
CA TYR A 270 6.76 -1.15 -8.19
C TYR A 270 7.34 -2.42 -7.54
N GLN A 271 6.60 -3.04 -6.60
CA GLN A 271 7.04 -4.27 -5.96
C GLN A 271 7.12 -5.43 -6.94
N ARG A 272 6.17 -5.53 -7.88
CA ARG A 272 6.17 -6.56 -8.93
C ARG A 272 7.29 -6.34 -9.94
N LEU A 273 7.66 -5.08 -10.18
CA LEU A 273 8.74 -4.68 -11.09
C LEU A 273 10.13 -4.67 -10.43
N GLU A 274 10.31 -5.25 -9.24
CA GLU A 274 11.57 -5.23 -8.48
C GLU A 274 12.81 -5.66 -9.29
N LYS A 275 12.68 -6.60 -10.24
CA LYS A 275 13.79 -7.03 -11.12
C LYS A 275 14.13 -5.98 -12.19
N LEU A 276 13.13 -5.21 -12.66
CA LEU A 276 13.30 -4.16 -13.66
C LEU A 276 14.05 -2.95 -13.09
N LYS A 277 13.96 -2.70 -11.78
CA LYS A 277 14.53 -1.52 -11.14
C LYS A 277 16.02 -1.35 -11.44
N LYS A 278 16.80 -2.42 -11.59
CA LYS A 278 18.25 -2.31 -11.88
C LYS A 278 18.54 -1.48 -13.14
N ASN A 279 17.67 -1.57 -14.15
CA ASN A 279 17.86 -0.94 -15.46
C ASN A 279 16.82 0.16 -15.76
N ALA A 280 16.03 0.56 -14.75
CA ALA A 280 14.94 1.50 -14.94
C ALA A 280 14.78 2.44 -13.74
N PHE A 281 14.17 3.60 -14.00
CA PHE A 281 13.77 4.59 -13.02
C PHE A 281 12.41 5.16 -13.43
N ALA A 282 11.59 5.55 -12.47
CA ALA A 282 10.34 6.24 -12.78
C ALA A 282 9.96 7.25 -11.69
N SER A 283 9.24 8.29 -12.11
CA SER A 283 8.52 9.19 -11.23
C SER A 283 7.04 9.15 -11.60
N MET A 284 6.24 8.51 -10.74
CA MET A 284 4.79 8.44 -10.85
C MET A 284 4.17 9.45 -9.90
N ILE A 285 3.09 10.08 -10.34
CA ILE A 285 2.36 11.06 -9.55
C ILE A 285 0.88 10.66 -9.54
N LEU A 286 0.31 10.68 -8.35
CA LEU A 286 -1.12 10.72 -8.12
C LEU A 286 -1.56 12.18 -8.11
N PHE A 287 -2.57 12.48 -8.91
CA PHE A 287 -3.19 13.78 -9.01
C PHE A 287 -4.62 13.75 -8.48
N GLY A 288 -5.13 14.92 -8.11
CA GLY A 288 -6.53 15.11 -7.71
C GLY A 288 -6.81 14.77 -6.25
N THR A 289 -8.05 14.39 -5.96
CA THR A 289 -8.56 14.09 -4.61
C THR A 289 -9.37 12.81 -4.61
N ASP A 290 -9.86 12.37 -3.45
CA ASP A 290 -10.71 11.19 -3.39
C ASP A 290 -11.91 11.32 -4.35
N ASN A 291 -12.20 10.23 -5.07
CA ASN A 291 -13.23 10.06 -6.09
C ASN A 291 -13.04 10.87 -7.37
N ASP A 292 -11.98 11.68 -7.45
CA ASP A 292 -11.59 12.44 -8.63
C ASP A 292 -10.05 12.48 -8.70
N SER A 293 -9.46 11.30 -8.90
CA SER A 293 -8.01 11.15 -8.97
C SER A 293 -7.57 10.48 -10.27
N THR A 294 -6.35 10.79 -10.68
CA THR A 294 -5.71 10.18 -11.85
C THR A 294 -4.24 9.92 -11.56
N ILE A 295 -3.67 8.95 -12.26
CA ILE A 295 -2.27 8.56 -12.12
C ILE A 295 -1.59 8.72 -13.46
N SER A 296 -0.45 9.41 -13.47
CA SER A 296 0.45 9.43 -14.61
C SER A 296 1.90 9.50 -14.15
N GLY A 297 2.83 9.25 -15.05
CA GLY A 297 4.23 9.23 -14.69
C GLY A 297 5.18 9.22 -15.87
N VAL A 298 6.44 9.47 -15.55
CA VAL A 298 7.56 9.41 -16.48
C VAL A 298 8.46 8.26 -16.08
N TRP A 299 8.73 7.38 -17.03
CA TRP A 299 9.63 6.25 -16.91
C TRP A 299 10.84 6.42 -17.80
N MET A 300 11.96 5.87 -17.37
CA MET A 300 13.19 5.80 -18.15
C MET A 300 13.84 4.44 -17.94
N TRP A 301 14.29 3.82 -19.01
CA TRP A 301 14.98 2.54 -18.96
C TRP A 301 15.92 2.37 -20.13
N ARG A 302 16.81 1.38 -19.98
CA ARG A 302 17.71 0.95 -21.05
C ARG A 302 16.92 0.28 -22.18
N GLY A 303 17.30 0.57 -23.42
CA GLY A 303 16.63 0.06 -24.61
C GLY A 303 15.61 1.02 -25.18
N GLN A 304 15.16 0.70 -26.40
CA GLN A 304 14.27 1.56 -27.19
C GLN A 304 12.83 1.05 -27.25
N GLU A 305 12.61 -0.20 -26.83
CA GLU A 305 11.29 -0.85 -26.79
C GLU A 305 10.64 -0.67 -25.41
N LEU A 306 9.34 -0.96 -25.34
CA LEU A 306 8.58 -0.96 -24.09
C LEU A 306 9.10 -2.07 -23.18
N ALA A 307 9.69 -1.72 -22.04
CA ALA A 307 10.40 -2.70 -21.19
C ALA A 307 9.52 -3.89 -20.78
N PHE A 308 8.23 -3.66 -20.49
CA PHE A 308 7.31 -4.70 -20.00
C PHE A 308 7.10 -5.87 -20.98
N THR A 309 7.30 -5.67 -22.28
CA THR A 309 7.14 -6.75 -23.27
C THR A 309 8.36 -7.67 -23.34
N LEU A 310 9.48 -7.27 -22.75
CA LEU A 310 10.75 -8.01 -22.79
C LEU A 310 10.79 -9.20 -21.83
N SER A 311 9.90 -9.23 -20.83
CA SER A 311 9.82 -10.32 -19.86
C SER A 311 8.37 -10.54 -19.42
N PRO A 312 7.87 -11.79 -19.42
CA PRO A 312 6.56 -12.12 -18.85
C PRO A 312 6.41 -11.68 -17.39
N ASP A 313 7.49 -11.68 -16.61
CA ASP A 313 7.51 -11.24 -15.21
C ASP A 313 7.13 -9.77 -15.02
N TRP A 314 7.18 -8.94 -16.07
CA TRP A 314 6.93 -7.50 -16.00
C TRP A 314 5.56 -7.09 -16.55
N GLN A 315 4.75 -8.05 -17.01
CA GLN A 315 3.49 -7.78 -17.71
C GLN A 315 2.28 -7.59 -16.78
N VAL A 316 2.47 -7.52 -15.47
CA VAL A 316 1.37 -7.69 -14.49
C VAL A 316 0.38 -6.51 -14.45
N ASP A 317 0.81 -5.27 -14.71
CA ASP A 317 -0.08 -4.10 -14.62
C ASP A 317 0.03 -3.10 -15.77
N TYR A 318 1.03 -3.26 -16.64
CA TYR A 318 1.35 -2.24 -17.64
C TYR A 318 0.18 -2.02 -18.61
N GLU A 319 -0.68 -3.02 -18.84
CA GLU A 319 -1.84 -2.90 -19.72
C GLU A 319 -2.89 -1.91 -19.19
N SER A 320 -2.93 -1.66 -17.88
CA SER A 320 -3.84 -0.67 -17.27
C SER A 320 -3.38 0.77 -17.51
N TYR A 321 -2.21 0.96 -18.13
CA TYR A 321 -1.66 2.26 -18.49
C TYR A 321 -1.55 2.40 -20.01
N THR A 322 -1.72 3.62 -20.51
CA THR A 322 -1.23 4.00 -21.84
C THR A 322 0.27 4.25 -21.73
N TRP A 323 1.02 3.94 -22.79
CA TRP A 323 2.46 4.14 -22.84
C TRP A 323 2.82 4.87 -24.11
N THR A 324 3.49 6.01 -23.97
CA THR A 324 3.93 6.84 -25.08
C THR A 324 5.42 7.09 -24.95
N LYS A 325 6.20 6.64 -25.92
CA LYS A 325 7.63 6.95 -26.01
C LYS A 325 7.80 8.44 -26.31
N LEU A 326 8.64 9.11 -25.54
CA LEU A 326 8.90 10.55 -25.69
C LEU A 326 10.22 10.77 -26.43
N ASP A 327 10.30 11.87 -27.18
CA ASP A 327 11.55 12.34 -27.79
C ASP A 327 12.32 13.21 -26.78
N PRO A 328 13.52 12.81 -26.33
CA PRO A 328 14.35 13.59 -25.40
C PRO A 328 14.77 14.96 -25.94
N LYS A 329 14.74 15.17 -27.27
CA LYS A 329 15.12 16.44 -27.90
C LYS A 329 13.99 17.46 -27.91
N ASP A 330 12.74 17.03 -27.73
CA ASP A 330 11.59 17.94 -27.69
C ASP A 330 11.57 18.71 -26.37
N GLU A 331 11.39 20.03 -26.47
CA GLU A 331 11.29 20.93 -25.31
C GLU A 331 10.08 20.58 -24.43
N LYS A 332 9.00 20.05 -25.02
CA LYS A 332 7.84 19.57 -24.25
C LYS A 332 8.20 18.37 -23.38
N THR A 333 8.97 17.42 -23.91
CA THR A 333 9.47 16.27 -23.16
C THR A 333 10.36 16.74 -22.02
N LYS A 334 11.30 17.67 -22.29
CA LYS A 334 12.18 18.19 -21.25
C LYS A 334 11.41 18.85 -20.12
N LYS A 335 10.43 19.69 -20.45
CA LYS A 335 9.53 20.31 -19.48
C LYS A 335 8.80 19.25 -18.65
N LEU A 336 8.16 18.29 -19.32
CA LEU A 336 7.39 17.22 -18.66
C LEU A 336 8.26 16.40 -17.71
N VAL A 337 9.42 15.94 -18.17
CA VAL A 337 10.37 15.16 -17.34
C VAL A 337 10.81 15.98 -16.13
N ASN A 338 11.14 17.26 -16.30
CA ASN A 338 11.56 18.12 -15.19
C ASN A 338 10.45 18.28 -14.15
N GLU A 339 9.22 18.56 -14.60
CA GLU A 339 8.06 18.70 -13.70
C GLU A 339 7.79 17.40 -12.92
N TYR A 340 7.87 16.25 -13.59
CA TYR A 340 7.67 14.95 -12.93
C TYR A 340 8.83 14.55 -12.02
N LEU A 341 10.06 14.96 -12.33
CA LEU A 341 11.20 14.73 -11.44
C LEU A 341 11.15 15.66 -10.23
N MET A 342 10.67 16.90 -10.37
CA MET A 342 10.54 17.86 -9.27
C MET A 342 9.28 17.67 -8.44
N TRP A 343 8.25 17.03 -8.98
CA TRP A 343 6.88 17.04 -8.45
C TRP A 343 6.25 18.45 -8.38
N GLU A 344 6.80 19.39 -9.15
CA GLU A 344 6.35 20.77 -9.24
C GLU A 344 6.20 21.14 -10.71
N GLY A 345 5.04 21.65 -11.09
CA GLY A 345 4.72 21.93 -12.49
C GLY A 345 3.24 22.28 -12.69
N ASP A 346 2.90 22.60 -13.93
CA ASP A 346 1.51 22.94 -14.32
C ASP A 346 0.64 21.68 -14.52
N PHE A 347 1.26 20.54 -14.88
CA PHE A 347 0.62 19.22 -15.03
C PHE A 347 -0.70 19.24 -15.81
N ASP A 348 -0.83 20.12 -16.80
CA ASP A 348 -2.05 20.36 -17.56
C ASP A 348 -3.28 20.66 -16.68
N GLY A 349 -3.07 21.38 -15.57
CA GLY A 349 -4.10 21.75 -14.60
C GLY A 349 -4.43 20.67 -13.57
N LYS A 350 -3.77 19.51 -13.61
CA LYS A 350 -3.95 18.45 -12.61
C LYS A 350 -3.26 18.83 -11.31
N LYS A 351 -4.03 18.86 -10.21
CA LYS A 351 -3.48 19.18 -8.89
C LYS A 351 -2.62 18.03 -8.36
N PHE A 352 -1.34 18.28 -8.08
CA PHE A 352 -0.45 17.33 -7.42
C PHE A 352 -1.04 16.88 -6.07
N ASN A 353 -1.03 15.57 -5.81
CA ASN A 353 -1.41 14.98 -4.53
C ASN A 353 -0.21 14.28 -3.88
N GLN A 354 0.31 13.22 -4.52
CA GLN A 354 1.39 12.40 -4.00
C GLN A 354 2.32 11.92 -5.12
N GLY A 355 3.62 11.88 -4.85
CA GLY A 355 4.64 11.36 -5.76
C GLY A 355 5.25 10.05 -5.27
N LYS A 356 5.62 9.17 -6.20
CA LYS A 356 6.27 7.88 -5.94
C LYS A 356 7.40 7.64 -6.93
N ILE A 357 8.59 7.36 -6.41
CA ILE A 357 9.77 7.06 -7.21
C ILE A 357 10.00 5.56 -7.29
N PHE A 358 10.18 5.05 -8.50
CA PHE A 358 10.70 3.72 -8.77
C PHE A 358 12.21 3.81 -8.96
N LYS A 359 12.98 3.17 -8.07
CA LYS A 359 14.45 3.16 -8.14
C LYS A 359 15.07 1.94 -7.50
#